data_AF-A0A7Y8EIY6-F1
#
_entry.id   AF-A0A7Y8EIY6-F1
#
_cell.length_a   1.000
_cell.length_b   1.000
_cell.length_c   1.000
_cell.angle_alpha   90.00
_cell.angle_beta   90.00
_cell.angle_gamma   90.00
#
_symmetry.space_group_name_H-M   'P 1'
#
loop_
_entity.id
_entity.type
_entity.pdbx_description
1 polymer ?
#
loop_
_entity_poly.entity_id
_entity_poly.type
_entity_poly.pdbx_seq_one_letter_code
_entity_poly.pdbx_strand_id
1 'polypeptide(L)'
;MIKGTSVKTVTRLLVEAKGAVDVLFVVRRDSISLVRQAQIGLNHLQEEGDSILPADLGKVSSFNSSGKEVKRKDLPLIKKSIPQYRTWKDWHGREHDGIQNRTMDVYPVDFISPPSEILTLKNISGVEYIATRALNILNESDSIVHLANLMLEYFGGFEVFDLLKCKISNVPTRQLSWEVLPPGRYPWIKASGFITPYLERLSQSAKGVIEHRMREICKYEPDFLATGRGGYSGYFVYGFTGRNLYFLESVHLNNATYIFGSDWESLSLLTKEQIINGGYEHSRIIHDKNWVGKIRGFLRG
;
A
#
# COMPACT_ATOMS: atom_id res chain seq x y z
N MET A 1 -23.70 2.42 -19.19
CA MET A 1 -22.31 1.99 -18.92
C MET A 1 -21.38 3.14 -19.24
N ILE A 2 -20.46 3.45 -18.34
CA ILE A 2 -19.49 4.53 -18.50
C ILE A 2 -18.20 3.95 -19.05
N LYS A 3 -17.72 4.47 -20.18
CA LYS A 3 -16.44 4.11 -20.81
C LYS A 3 -15.59 5.35 -21.05
N GLY A 4 -14.27 5.19 -21.01
CA GLY A 4 -13.33 6.25 -21.36
C GLY A 4 -12.04 6.20 -20.56
N THR A 5 -11.25 7.26 -20.67
CA THR A 5 -9.95 7.37 -19.99
C THR A 5 -10.05 8.08 -18.65
N SER A 6 -10.96 9.06 -18.52
CA SER A 6 -11.19 9.77 -17.26
C SER A 6 -12.56 10.47 -17.23
N VAL A 7 -13.01 10.83 -16.04
CA VAL A 7 -14.14 11.68 -15.74
C VAL A 7 -13.63 12.87 -14.93
N LYS A 8 -14.04 14.09 -15.30
CA LYS A 8 -13.68 15.33 -14.58
C LYS A 8 -14.77 15.84 -13.66
N THR A 9 -16.03 15.52 -13.94
CA THR A 9 -17.19 16.01 -13.20
C THR A 9 -18.22 14.90 -12.99
N VAL A 10 -18.98 14.99 -11.90
CA VAL A 10 -20.01 14.02 -11.53
C VAL A 10 -21.19 14.02 -12.52
N THR A 11 -21.32 15.03 -13.38
CA THR A 11 -22.44 15.18 -14.32
C THR A 11 -22.69 13.93 -15.16
N ARG A 12 -21.64 13.30 -15.70
CA ARG A 12 -21.76 12.08 -16.49
C ARG A 12 -22.24 10.89 -15.65
N LEU A 13 -21.84 10.85 -14.38
CA LEU A 13 -22.24 9.82 -13.42
C LEU A 13 -23.71 9.98 -13.03
N LEU A 14 -24.18 11.21 -12.80
CA LEU A 14 -25.58 11.51 -12.48
C LEU A 14 -26.54 11.11 -13.59
N VAL A 15 -26.17 11.37 -14.85
CA VAL A 15 -26.96 10.95 -16.02
C VAL A 15 -27.07 9.43 -16.08
N GLU A 16 -25.97 8.72 -15.84
CA GLU A 16 -25.97 7.26 -15.85
C GLU A 16 -26.72 6.65 -14.66
N ALA A 17 -26.69 7.30 -13.50
CA ALA A 17 -27.41 6.88 -12.30
C ALA A 17 -28.95 6.96 -12.46
N LYS A 18 -29.45 7.70 -13.46
CA LYS A 18 -30.89 7.79 -13.80
C LYS A 18 -31.78 8.09 -12.58
N GLY A 19 -31.32 8.98 -11.70
CA GLY A 19 -32.02 9.38 -10.48
C GLY A 19 -31.78 8.50 -9.25
N ALA A 20 -30.96 7.45 -9.35
CA ALA A 20 -30.49 6.71 -8.19
C ALA A 20 -29.55 7.59 -7.33
N VAL A 21 -29.76 7.57 -6.02
CA VAL A 21 -28.97 8.35 -5.05
C VAL A 21 -27.82 7.51 -4.50
N ASP A 22 -28.13 6.30 -4.06
CA ASP A 22 -27.14 5.36 -3.53
C ASP A 22 -26.78 4.34 -4.62
N VAL A 23 -25.51 4.36 -5.03
CA VAL A 23 -25.02 3.58 -6.16
C VAL A 23 -23.74 2.79 -5.85
N LEU A 24 -23.51 1.75 -6.63
CA LEU A 24 -22.23 1.02 -6.71
C LEU A 24 -21.66 1.17 -8.12
N PHE A 25 -20.35 1.37 -8.23
CA PHE A 25 -19.67 1.16 -9.50
C PHE A 25 -19.22 -0.29 -9.58
N VAL A 26 -19.61 -0.96 -10.67
CA VAL A 26 -19.40 -2.40 -10.81
C VAL A 26 -18.82 -2.76 -12.17
N VAL A 27 -18.02 -3.82 -12.18
CA VAL A 27 -17.53 -4.49 -13.38
C VAL A 27 -17.70 -6.00 -13.19
N ARG A 28 -18.26 -6.69 -14.18
CA ARG A 28 -18.43 -8.14 -14.11
C ARG A 28 -17.06 -8.82 -14.07
N ARG A 29 -16.83 -9.73 -13.11
CA ARG A 29 -15.52 -10.37 -12.93
C ARG A 29 -15.04 -11.09 -14.18
N ASP A 30 -15.93 -11.84 -14.84
CA ASP A 30 -15.63 -12.60 -16.08
C ASP A 30 -15.16 -11.72 -17.25
N SER A 31 -15.49 -10.44 -17.24
CA SER A 31 -15.07 -9.50 -18.29
C SER A 31 -13.63 -9.04 -18.14
N ILE A 32 -12.98 -9.32 -17.00
CA ILE A 32 -11.62 -8.90 -16.68
C ILE A 32 -10.66 -10.05 -16.98
N SER A 33 -9.65 -9.82 -17.81
CA SER A 33 -8.65 -10.85 -18.13
C SER A 33 -7.87 -11.30 -16.89
N LEU A 34 -7.49 -12.58 -16.82
CA LEU A 34 -6.74 -13.14 -15.68
C LEU A 34 -5.43 -12.40 -15.40
N VAL A 35 -4.73 -11.96 -16.45
CA VAL A 35 -3.51 -11.14 -16.32
C VAL A 35 -3.83 -9.83 -15.61
N ARG A 36 -4.94 -9.17 -15.97
CA ARG A 36 -5.34 -7.91 -15.34
C ARG A 36 -5.81 -8.12 -13.91
N GLN A 37 -6.52 -9.21 -13.63
CA GLN A 37 -6.89 -9.58 -12.26
C GLN A 37 -5.66 -9.76 -11.38
N ALA A 38 -4.63 -10.47 -11.86
CA ALA A 38 -3.37 -10.66 -11.14
C ALA A 38 -2.59 -9.35 -10.93
N GLN A 39 -2.55 -8.47 -11.93
CA GLN A 39 -1.90 -7.16 -11.81
C GLN A 39 -2.53 -6.28 -10.73
N ILE A 40 -3.86 -6.33 -10.59
CA ILE A 40 -4.60 -5.52 -9.61
C ILE A 40 -4.58 -6.18 -8.20
N GLY A 41 -4.43 -7.51 -8.14
CA GLY A 41 -4.53 -8.32 -6.92
C GLY A 41 -5.91 -8.97 -6.72
N LEU A 42 -6.78 -8.94 -7.72
CA LEU A 42 -8.15 -9.48 -7.66
C LEU A 42 -8.19 -11.02 -7.67
N ASN A 43 -7.11 -11.66 -8.09
CA ASN A 43 -6.94 -13.12 -8.04
C ASN A 43 -7.02 -13.68 -6.61
N HIS A 44 -6.82 -12.85 -5.59
CA HIS A 44 -6.94 -13.25 -4.19
C HIS A 44 -8.38 -13.24 -3.67
N LEU A 45 -9.32 -12.58 -4.36
CA LEU A 45 -10.72 -12.52 -3.95
C LEU A 45 -11.41 -13.82 -4.36
N GLN A 46 -11.75 -14.67 -3.39
CA GLN A 46 -12.31 -16.01 -3.65
C GLN A 46 -13.75 -16.11 -3.16
N GLU A 47 -14.06 -15.45 -2.04
CA GLU A 47 -15.36 -15.49 -1.39
C GLU A 47 -16.08 -14.15 -1.53
N GLU A 48 -17.41 -14.17 -1.59
CA GLU A 48 -18.21 -12.95 -1.53
C GLU A 48 -17.88 -12.16 -0.26
N GLY A 49 -17.70 -10.85 -0.40
CA GLY A 49 -17.26 -9.98 0.69
C GLY A 49 -15.75 -9.83 0.78
N ASP A 50 -14.95 -10.64 0.09
CA ASP A 50 -13.50 -10.40 0.02
C ASP A 50 -13.22 -9.03 -0.61
N SER A 51 -12.37 -8.25 0.03
CA SER A 51 -11.94 -6.95 -0.45
C SER A 51 -10.43 -6.79 -0.45
N ILE A 52 -9.94 -5.92 -1.32
CA ILE A 52 -8.52 -5.60 -1.39
C ILE A 52 -8.32 -4.13 -1.72
N LEU A 53 -7.25 -3.54 -1.17
CA LEU A 53 -6.72 -2.28 -1.69
C LEU A 53 -6.03 -2.59 -3.03
N PRO A 54 -6.50 -2.06 -4.16
CA PRO A 54 -5.94 -2.39 -5.47
C PRO A 54 -4.45 -1.98 -5.60
N ALA A 55 -3.69 -2.75 -6.38
CA ALA A 55 -2.28 -2.46 -6.65
C ALA A 55 -2.05 -1.18 -7.47
N ASP A 56 -0.88 -0.57 -7.32
CA ASP A 56 -0.44 0.59 -8.11
C ASP A 56 -0.08 0.18 -9.55
N LEU A 57 -0.86 0.66 -10.53
CA LEU A 57 -0.64 0.41 -11.96
C LEU A 57 -0.47 1.71 -12.79
N GLY A 58 -0.82 2.86 -12.22
CA GLY A 58 -1.02 4.11 -12.96
C GLY A 58 -1.15 5.30 -12.02
N LYS A 59 -1.42 6.48 -12.56
CA LYS A 59 -1.38 7.72 -11.77
C LYS A 59 -2.48 7.77 -10.70
N VAL A 60 -3.68 7.27 -11.03
CA VAL A 60 -4.84 7.32 -10.14
C VAL A 60 -4.71 6.26 -9.05
N SER A 61 -4.32 5.04 -9.43
CA SER A 61 -4.04 3.95 -8.50
C SER A 61 -2.85 4.22 -7.58
N SER A 62 -1.78 4.86 -8.08
CA SER A 62 -0.67 5.32 -7.25
C SER A 62 -1.11 6.34 -6.20
N PHE A 63 -1.95 7.30 -6.60
CA PHE A 63 -2.54 8.25 -5.66
C PHE A 63 -3.46 7.53 -4.64
N ASN A 64 -4.21 6.52 -5.06
CA ASN A 64 -5.08 5.75 -4.19
C ASN A 64 -4.33 4.95 -3.12
N SER A 65 -3.20 4.33 -3.47
CA SER A 65 -2.43 3.49 -2.56
C SER A 65 -1.45 4.28 -1.70
N SER A 66 -0.73 5.22 -2.31
CA SER A 66 0.46 5.85 -1.73
C SER A 66 0.29 7.34 -1.43
N GLY A 67 -0.78 7.96 -1.93
CA GLY A 67 -1.01 9.39 -1.81
C GLY A 67 -0.17 10.16 -2.83
N LYS A 68 0.06 11.45 -2.58
CA LYS A 68 0.81 12.31 -3.50
C LYS A 68 1.72 13.28 -2.77
N GLU A 69 2.96 13.33 -3.23
CA GLU A 69 3.94 14.31 -2.82
C GLU A 69 3.87 15.56 -3.72
N VAL A 70 3.63 16.73 -3.13
CA VAL A 70 3.60 18.02 -3.82
C VAL A 70 4.81 18.84 -3.40
N LYS A 71 5.73 19.07 -4.35
CA LYS A 71 6.91 19.91 -4.11
C LYS A 71 6.51 21.37 -4.01
N ARG A 72 6.80 21.99 -2.87
CA ARG A 72 6.59 23.42 -2.60
C ARG A 72 7.75 24.24 -3.15
N LYS A 73 7.70 24.50 -4.45
CA LYS A 73 8.70 25.33 -5.17
C LYS A 73 8.64 26.81 -4.78
N ASP A 74 7.56 27.21 -4.14
CA ASP A 74 7.32 28.54 -3.58
C ASP A 74 8.06 28.79 -2.26
N LEU A 75 8.56 27.73 -1.60
CA LEU A 75 9.30 27.81 -0.34
C LEU A 75 10.82 27.66 -0.55
N PRO A 76 11.65 28.21 0.36
CA PRO A 76 13.09 28.02 0.29
C PRO A 76 13.49 26.55 0.44
N LEU A 77 14.62 26.19 -0.16
CA LEU A 77 15.18 24.84 -0.07
C LEU A 77 15.53 24.49 1.39
N ILE A 78 15.30 23.23 1.75
CA ILE A 78 15.66 22.65 3.04
C ILE A 78 16.74 21.59 2.86
N LYS A 79 17.61 21.43 3.86
CA LYS A 79 18.61 20.36 3.89
C LYS A 79 17.96 19.04 4.25
N LYS A 80 18.01 18.06 3.34
CA LYS A 80 17.54 16.68 3.57
C LYS A 80 18.71 15.70 3.49
N SER A 81 18.77 14.78 4.46
CA SER A 81 19.70 13.65 4.46
C SER A 81 19.10 12.48 3.68
N ILE A 82 19.80 12.00 2.65
CA ILE A 82 19.36 10.91 1.78
C ILE A 82 20.34 9.73 1.93
N PRO A 83 19.89 8.53 2.33
CA PRO A 83 20.74 7.35 2.39
C PRO A 83 21.06 6.83 0.99
N GLN A 84 22.33 6.50 0.75
CA GLN A 84 22.81 5.88 -0.48
C GLN A 84 23.69 4.69 -0.13
N TYR A 85 23.42 3.54 -0.74
CA TYR A 85 24.32 2.40 -0.65
C TYR A 85 25.41 2.56 -1.72
N ARG A 86 26.67 2.49 -1.29
CA ARG A 86 27.84 2.65 -2.17
C ARG A 86 28.90 1.61 -1.84
N THR A 87 29.71 1.33 -2.85
CA THR A 87 30.95 0.56 -2.74
C THR A 87 32.13 1.52 -2.96
N TRP A 88 33.17 1.43 -2.14
CA TRP A 88 34.40 2.22 -2.26
C TRP A 88 35.62 1.35 -1.94
N LYS A 89 36.80 1.77 -2.40
CA LYS A 89 38.07 1.11 -2.05
C LYS A 89 38.76 1.88 -0.94
N ASP A 90 39.35 1.18 0.02
CA ASP A 90 40.27 1.80 0.94
C ASP A 90 41.63 2.08 0.27
N TRP A 91 42.54 2.71 1.03
CA TRP A 91 43.88 3.05 0.58
C TRP A 91 44.76 1.83 0.25
N HIS A 92 44.33 0.62 0.66
CA HIS A 92 44.96 -0.66 0.29
C HIS A 92 44.27 -1.35 -0.89
N GLY A 93 43.28 -0.71 -1.52
CA GLY A 93 42.55 -1.26 -2.65
C GLY A 93 41.50 -2.30 -2.29
N ARG A 94 41.25 -2.55 -0.98
CA ARG A 94 40.19 -3.45 -0.53
C ARG A 94 38.84 -2.79 -0.70
N GLU A 95 37.89 -3.51 -1.29
CA GLU A 95 36.52 -3.03 -1.46
C GLU A 95 35.74 -3.10 -0.14
N HIS A 96 35.02 -2.02 0.13
CA HIS A 96 34.09 -1.84 1.23
C HIS A 96 32.76 -1.40 0.66
N ASP A 97 31.68 -1.73 1.33
CA ASP A 97 30.34 -1.28 0.99
C ASP A 97 29.57 -0.84 2.23
N GLY A 98 28.57 0.00 2.02
CA GLY A 98 27.72 0.47 3.11
C GLY A 98 26.82 1.63 2.74
N ILE A 99 25.98 2.00 3.70
CA ILE A 99 25.07 3.14 3.58
C ILE A 99 25.82 4.41 4.01
N GLN A 100 25.86 5.39 3.12
CA GLN A 100 26.29 6.75 3.41
C GLN A 100 25.12 7.72 3.28
N ASN A 101 25.04 8.69 4.18
CA ASN A 101 24.04 9.73 4.14
C ASN A 101 24.60 10.96 3.43
N ARG A 102 23.95 11.38 2.33
CA ARG A 102 24.28 12.63 1.64
C ARG A 102 23.27 13.70 2.00
N THR A 103 23.75 14.83 2.49
CA THR A 103 22.93 16.02 2.68
C THR A 103 22.77 16.76 1.36
N MET A 104 21.54 17.07 0.97
CA MET A 104 21.22 17.83 -0.24
C MET A 104 20.15 18.89 0.06
N ASP A 105 20.24 20.02 -0.63
CA ASP A 105 19.19 21.04 -0.62
C ASP A 105 18.05 20.58 -1.52
N VAL A 106 16.84 20.48 -0.97
CA VAL A 106 15.64 19.98 -1.66
C VAL A 106 14.47 20.91 -1.38
N TYR A 107 13.51 20.97 -2.31
CA TYR A 107 12.25 21.64 -2.04
C TYR A 107 11.47 20.92 -0.93
N PRO A 108 10.86 21.66 0.02
CA PRO A 108 9.88 21.09 0.93
C PRO A 108 8.78 20.36 0.17
N VAL A 109 8.24 19.31 0.77
CA VAL A 109 7.21 18.46 0.16
C VAL A 109 6.02 18.41 1.09
N ASP A 110 4.86 18.79 0.57
CA ASP A 110 3.58 18.55 1.22
C ASP A 110 3.07 17.18 0.78
N PHE A 111 2.60 16.38 1.74
CA PHE A 111 2.05 15.06 1.48
C PHE A 111 0.53 15.10 1.55
N ILE A 112 -0.13 14.71 0.45
CA ILE A 112 -1.57 14.52 0.40
C ILE A 112 -1.84 13.04 0.68
N SER A 113 -2.61 12.78 1.75
CA SER A 113 -2.99 11.44 2.17
C SER A 113 -3.72 10.66 1.05
N PRO A 114 -3.44 9.35 0.90
CA PRO A 114 -4.16 8.51 -0.05
C PRO A 114 -5.65 8.40 0.31
N PRO A 115 -6.56 8.38 -0.68
CA PRO A 115 -7.95 8.01 -0.47
C PRO A 115 -8.16 6.57 0.02
N SER A 116 -7.24 5.66 -0.34
CA SER A 116 -7.26 4.25 0.08
C SER A 116 -8.58 3.51 -0.23
N GLU A 117 -9.21 3.82 -1.37
CA GLU A 117 -10.45 3.16 -1.79
C GLU A 117 -10.20 1.68 -2.13
N ILE A 118 -11.06 0.82 -1.60
CA ILE A 118 -10.98 -0.64 -1.75
C ILE A 118 -11.96 -1.17 -2.80
N LEU A 119 -11.62 -2.31 -3.40
CA LEU A 119 -12.53 -3.06 -4.28
C LEU A 119 -12.98 -4.33 -3.57
N THR A 120 -14.25 -4.69 -3.73
CA THR A 120 -14.89 -5.82 -3.06
C THR A 120 -15.53 -6.76 -4.08
N LEU A 121 -15.39 -8.07 -3.88
CA LEU A 121 -16.11 -9.08 -4.63
C LEU A 121 -17.55 -9.17 -4.10
N LYS A 122 -18.54 -8.92 -4.96
CA LYS A 122 -19.96 -9.00 -4.62
C LYS A 122 -20.69 -9.93 -5.58
N ASN A 123 -21.64 -10.68 -5.05
CA ASN A 123 -22.59 -11.41 -5.86
C ASN A 123 -23.88 -10.59 -5.99
N ILE A 124 -24.23 -10.24 -7.23
CA ILE A 124 -25.46 -9.51 -7.53
C ILE A 124 -26.29 -10.37 -8.46
N SER A 125 -27.44 -10.84 -7.95
CA SER A 125 -28.36 -11.70 -8.70
C SER A 125 -27.72 -12.98 -9.29
N GLY A 126 -26.77 -13.59 -8.59
CA GLY A 126 -26.10 -14.83 -9.01
C GLY A 126 -24.87 -14.63 -9.90
N VAL A 127 -24.46 -13.38 -10.13
CA VAL A 127 -23.28 -13.05 -10.96
C VAL A 127 -22.25 -12.30 -10.12
N GLU A 128 -20.97 -12.65 -10.30
CA GLU A 128 -19.85 -12.01 -9.59
C GLU A 128 -19.43 -10.68 -10.22
N TYR A 129 -19.35 -9.66 -9.38
CA TYR A 129 -18.89 -8.32 -9.73
C TYR A 129 -17.77 -7.88 -8.81
N ILE A 130 -16.83 -7.12 -9.39
CA ILE A 130 -15.92 -6.28 -8.63
C ILE A 130 -16.61 -4.94 -8.44
N ALA A 131 -16.86 -4.59 -7.18
CA ALA A 131 -17.66 -3.44 -6.79
C ALA A 131 -16.86 -2.50 -5.87
N THR A 132 -17.21 -1.23 -5.93
CA THR A 132 -16.75 -0.22 -4.97
C THR A 132 -17.56 -0.28 -3.66
N ARG A 133 -17.22 0.56 -2.67
CA ARG A 133 -18.15 0.86 -1.57
C ARG A 133 -19.44 1.50 -2.10
N ALA A 134 -20.49 1.50 -1.29
CA ALA A 134 -21.71 2.24 -1.58
C ALA A 134 -21.43 3.75 -1.59
N LEU A 135 -21.95 4.43 -2.60
CA LEU A 135 -21.70 5.85 -2.85
C LEU A 135 -23.02 6.60 -2.82
N ASN A 136 -23.07 7.69 -2.08
CA ASN A 136 -24.13 8.67 -2.24
C ASN A 136 -23.71 9.69 -3.29
N ILE A 137 -24.30 9.63 -4.49
CA ILE A 137 -23.83 10.38 -5.66
C ILE A 137 -23.97 11.92 -5.52
N LEU A 138 -24.71 12.39 -4.50
CA LEU A 138 -25.00 13.80 -4.29
C LEU A 138 -24.00 14.51 -3.38
N ASN A 139 -23.31 13.78 -2.48
CA ASN A 139 -22.54 14.40 -1.39
C ASN A 139 -21.02 14.39 -1.59
N GLU A 140 -20.45 13.45 -2.36
CA GLU A 140 -19.00 13.19 -2.36
C GLU A 140 -18.30 13.47 -3.70
N SER A 141 -18.38 14.69 -4.22
CA SER A 141 -17.97 14.98 -5.62
C SER A 141 -16.56 14.50 -5.97
N ASP A 142 -15.57 14.82 -5.14
CA ASP A 142 -14.16 14.57 -5.46
C ASP A 142 -13.78 13.10 -5.25
N SER A 143 -14.27 12.47 -4.18
CA SER A 143 -14.07 11.05 -3.92
C SER A 143 -14.76 10.18 -4.98
N ILE A 144 -15.98 10.53 -5.39
CA ILE A 144 -16.70 9.84 -6.48
C ILE A 144 -15.94 9.97 -7.80
N VAL A 145 -15.43 11.16 -8.13
CA VAL A 145 -14.63 11.37 -9.34
C VAL A 145 -13.33 10.57 -9.29
N HIS A 146 -12.64 10.53 -8.15
CA HIS A 146 -11.45 9.70 -7.95
C HIS A 146 -11.77 8.22 -8.17
N LEU A 147 -12.83 7.72 -7.54
CA LEU A 147 -13.25 6.32 -7.62
C LEU A 147 -13.70 5.92 -9.03
N ALA A 148 -14.42 6.81 -9.73
CA ALA A 148 -14.75 6.60 -11.14
C ALA A 148 -13.49 6.53 -12.01
N ASN A 149 -12.52 7.41 -11.78
CA ASN A 149 -11.24 7.40 -12.49
C ASN A 149 -10.41 6.16 -12.17
N LEU A 150 -10.50 5.65 -10.94
CA LEU A 150 -9.86 4.41 -10.51
C LEU A 150 -10.46 3.21 -11.27
N MET A 151 -11.78 3.13 -11.37
CA MET A 151 -12.47 2.11 -12.16
C MET A 151 -12.11 2.19 -13.65
N LEU A 152 -11.99 3.40 -14.21
CA LEU A 152 -11.56 3.60 -15.60
C LEU A 152 -10.09 3.22 -15.82
N GLU A 153 -9.18 3.57 -14.90
CA GLU A 153 -7.77 3.20 -15.01
C GLU A 153 -7.58 1.69 -14.93
N TYR A 154 -8.34 1.00 -14.08
CA TYR A 154 -8.27 -0.45 -13.95
C TYR A 154 -8.95 -1.21 -15.09
N PHE A 155 -10.16 -0.82 -15.48
CA PHE A 155 -11.03 -1.63 -16.33
C PHE A 155 -11.42 -0.98 -17.67
N GLY A 156 -11.13 0.31 -17.87
CA GLY A 156 -11.52 1.08 -19.07
C GLY A 156 -13.01 1.43 -19.15
N GLY A 157 -13.82 0.94 -18.21
CA GLY A 157 -15.25 1.19 -18.12
C GLY A 157 -15.87 0.51 -16.90
N PHE A 158 -17.07 0.96 -16.53
CA PHE A 158 -17.87 0.39 -15.44
C PHE A 158 -19.37 0.67 -15.61
N GLU A 159 -20.18 -0.07 -14.87
CA GLU A 159 -21.63 0.11 -14.78
C GLU A 159 -22.00 0.74 -13.44
N VAL A 160 -23.13 1.45 -13.40
CA VAL A 160 -23.66 2.08 -12.18
C VAL A 160 -24.90 1.30 -11.76
N PHE A 161 -24.83 0.67 -10.60
CA PHE A 161 -25.94 -0.11 -10.06
C PHE A 161 -26.63 0.67 -8.95
N ASP A 162 -27.96 0.73 -9.03
CA ASP A 162 -28.83 1.34 -8.02
C ASP A 162 -29.04 0.33 -6.88
N LEU A 163 -28.60 0.68 -5.67
CA LEU A 163 -28.71 -0.22 -4.51
C LEU A 163 -30.17 -0.59 -4.18
N LEU A 164 -31.15 0.25 -4.52
CA LEU A 164 -32.56 -0.04 -4.26
C LEU A 164 -33.14 -1.09 -5.21
N LYS A 165 -32.55 -1.24 -6.41
CA LYS A 165 -33.07 -2.13 -7.46
C LYS A 165 -32.32 -3.46 -7.53
N CYS A 166 -31.14 -3.54 -6.93
CA CYS A 166 -30.30 -4.72 -6.95
C CYS A 166 -30.49 -5.55 -5.67
N LYS A 167 -30.65 -6.87 -5.83
CA LYS A 167 -30.52 -7.81 -4.70
C LYS A 167 -29.04 -8.08 -4.47
N ILE A 168 -28.49 -7.51 -3.39
CA ILE A 168 -27.09 -7.66 -2.99
C ILE A 168 -27.06 -8.51 -1.73
N SER A 169 -26.22 -9.54 -1.68
CA SER A 169 -26.07 -10.35 -0.47
C SER A 169 -25.46 -9.51 0.66
N ASN A 170 -25.97 -9.70 1.88
CA ASN A 170 -25.46 -9.00 3.07
C ASN A 170 -24.33 -9.79 3.74
N VAL A 171 -23.20 -9.93 3.04
CA VAL A 171 -22.01 -10.61 3.56
C VAL A 171 -21.04 -9.57 4.13
N PRO A 172 -20.51 -9.77 5.36
CA PRO A 172 -19.47 -8.90 5.91
C PRO A 172 -18.24 -8.84 5.00
N THR A 173 -17.65 -7.65 4.88
CA THR A 173 -16.46 -7.46 4.08
C THR A 173 -15.21 -7.97 4.82
N ARG A 174 -14.39 -8.79 4.16
CA ARG A 174 -13.12 -9.32 4.65
C ARG A 174 -11.96 -8.76 3.82
N GLN A 175 -11.12 -7.91 4.42
CA GLN A 175 -10.00 -7.30 3.70
C GLN A 175 -8.76 -8.21 3.68
N LEU A 176 -8.32 -8.61 2.48
CA LEU A 176 -7.18 -9.49 2.25
C LEU A 176 -5.87 -8.70 2.00
N SER A 177 -5.48 -7.86 2.97
CA SER A 177 -4.29 -6.99 2.86
C SER A 177 -2.95 -7.71 3.00
N TRP A 178 -2.91 -8.83 3.71
CA TRP A 178 -1.67 -9.51 4.09
C TRP A 178 -1.68 -10.99 3.69
N GLU A 179 -0.50 -11.48 3.36
CA GLU A 179 -0.19 -12.90 3.24
C GLU A 179 0.75 -13.28 4.39
N VAL A 180 0.21 -14.02 5.35
CA VAL A 180 1.00 -14.56 6.46
C VAL A 180 1.74 -15.79 5.96
N LEU A 181 3.07 -15.78 6.11
CA LEU A 181 3.92 -16.89 5.71
C LEU A 181 3.90 -18.01 6.78
N PRO A 182 4.29 -19.25 6.42
CA PRO A 182 4.27 -20.37 7.35
C PRO A 182 5.01 -20.06 8.67
N PRO A 183 4.53 -20.58 9.82
CA PRO A 183 5.17 -20.30 11.09
C PRO A 183 6.63 -20.80 11.13
N GLY A 184 7.49 -20.08 11.84
CA GLY A 184 8.88 -20.47 12.07
C GLY A 184 9.86 -19.31 11.92
N ARG A 185 11.13 -19.55 12.23
CA ARG A 185 12.15 -18.49 12.18
C ARG A 185 12.47 -18.05 10.76
N TYR A 186 12.75 -16.76 10.61
CA TYR A 186 13.09 -16.09 9.36
C TYR A 186 14.43 -15.36 9.46
N PRO A 187 15.57 -16.09 9.56
CA PRO A 187 16.88 -15.49 9.33
C PRO A 187 16.97 -14.94 7.90
N TRP A 188 17.91 -14.02 7.67
CA TRP A 188 18.04 -13.31 6.39
C TRP A 188 18.04 -14.25 5.17
N ILE A 189 18.73 -15.38 5.26
CA ILE A 189 18.84 -16.35 4.15
C ILE A 189 17.48 -16.92 3.70
N LYS A 190 16.53 -17.04 4.63
CA LYS A 190 15.16 -17.50 4.34
C LYS A 190 14.28 -16.32 3.92
N ALA A 191 14.34 -15.22 4.65
CA ALA A 191 13.52 -14.03 4.38
C ALA A 191 13.84 -13.42 2.99
N SER A 192 15.10 -13.43 2.56
CA SER A 192 15.54 -12.86 1.28
C SER A 192 14.83 -13.48 0.07
N GLY A 193 14.45 -14.75 0.13
CA GLY A 193 13.70 -15.42 -0.94
C GLY A 193 12.33 -14.77 -1.20
N PHE A 194 11.66 -14.29 -0.16
CA PHE A 194 10.37 -13.59 -0.26
C PHE A 194 10.52 -12.11 -0.63
N ILE A 195 11.64 -11.51 -0.23
CA ILE A 195 11.90 -10.08 -0.45
C ILE A 195 12.39 -9.81 -1.88
N THR A 196 13.29 -10.65 -2.40
CA THR A 196 14.02 -10.41 -3.66
C THR A 196 13.14 -10.00 -4.84
N PRO A 197 11.96 -10.62 -5.09
CA PRO A 197 11.09 -10.23 -6.19
C PRO A 197 10.64 -8.76 -6.15
N TYR A 198 10.53 -8.17 -4.95
CA TYR A 198 10.13 -6.78 -4.75
C TYR A 198 11.29 -5.79 -4.96
N LEU A 199 12.53 -6.27 -5.01
CA LEU A 199 13.73 -5.46 -5.14
C LEU A 199 14.25 -5.36 -6.58
N GLU A 200 13.81 -6.24 -7.48
CA GLU A 200 14.34 -6.33 -8.86
C GLU A 200 14.16 -5.05 -9.67
N ARG A 201 13.10 -4.29 -9.41
CA ARG A 201 12.79 -3.03 -10.11
C ARG A 201 13.49 -1.81 -9.52
N LEU A 202 14.25 -1.98 -8.44
CA LEU A 202 14.88 -0.88 -7.71
C LEU A 202 16.30 -0.63 -8.22
N SER A 203 16.74 0.64 -8.15
CA SER A 203 18.13 0.98 -8.43
C SER A 203 19.09 0.24 -7.48
N GLN A 204 20.32 -0.03 -7.91
CA GLN A 204 21.32 -0.73 -7.10
C GLN A 204 21.53 -0.10 -5.71
N SER A 205 21.57 1.24 -5.64
CA SER A 205 21.67 1.95 -4.36
C SER A 205 20.43 1.74 -3.49
N ALA A 206 19.23 1.83 -4.06
CA ALA A 206 17.98 1.63 -3.32
C ALA A 206 17.89 0.20 -2.79
N LYS A 207 18.17 -0.78 -3.65
CA LYS A 207 18.24 -2.20 -3.31
C LYS A 207 19.18 -2.43 -2.12
N GLY A 208 20.41 -1.92 -2.18
CA GLY A 208 21.37 -2.07 -1.08
C GLY A 208 20.91 -1.44 0.24
N VAL A 209 20.26 -0.27 0.21
CA VAL A 209 19.67 0.34 1.42
C VAL A 209 18.55 -0.53 2.00
N ILE A 210 17.63 -1.02 1.16
CA ILE A 210 16.48 -1.80 1.61
C ILE A 210 16.90 -3.18 2.13
N GLU A 211 17.79 -3.86 1.41
CA GLU A 211 18.37 -5.14 1.86
C GLU A 211 19.08 -4.99 3.19
N HIS A 212 19.88 -3.93 3.37
CA HIS A 212 20.53 -3.68 4.64
C HIS A 212 19.51 -3.54 5.77
N ARG A 213 18.46 -2.72 5.60
CA ARG A 213 17.42 -2.54 6.63
C ARG A 213 16.73 -3.86 6.99
N MET A 214 16.24 -4.59 5.98
CA MET A 214 15.54 -5.86 6.21
C MET A 214 16.49 -6.89 6.83
N ARG A 215 17.76 -6.92 6.43
CA ARG A 215 18.79 -7.78 7.03
C ARG A 215 19.05 -7.42 8.49
N GLU A 216 19.11 -6.14 8.86
CA GLU A 216 19.28 -5.71 10.26
C GLU A 216 18.15 -6.22 11.17
N ILE A 217 16.90 -6.21 10.68
CA ILE A 217 15.76 -6.79 11.42
C ILE A 217 15.90 -8.32 11.49
N CYS A 218 16.22 -8.97 10.37
CA CYS A 218 16.34 -10.43 10.28
C CYS A 218 17.50 -11.02 11.10
N LYS A 219 18.49 -10.21 11.53
CA LYS A 219 19.56 -10.66 12.45
C LYS A 219 19.04 -11.21 13.77
N TYR A 220 17.83 -10.82 14.17
CA TYR A 220 17.19 -11.26 15.41
C TYR A 220 16.24 -12.44 15.20
N GLU A 221 16.21 -13.01 13.98
CA GLU A 221 15.44 -14.20 13.62
C GLU A 221 13.94 -14.10 13.99
N PRO A 222 13.18 -13.17 13.37
CA PRO A 222 11.74 -13.09 13.59
C PRO A 222 11.06 -14.43 13.37
N ASP A 223 10.06 -14.75 14.19
CA ASP A 223 9.32 -16.02 14.18
C ASP A 223 8.01 -15.94 13.38
N PHE A 224 7.71 -14.74 12.88
CA PHE A 224 6.56 -14.43 12.02
C PHE A 224 7.01 -13.52 10.88
N LEU A 225 6.53 -13.80 9.67
CA LEU A 225 6.73 -12.96 8.50
C LEU A 225 5.43 -12.87 7.71
N ALA A 226 5.02 -11.67 7.33
CA ALA A 226 3.92 -11.44 6.40
C ALA A 226 4.32 -10.47 5.28
N THR A 227 3.73 -10.66 4.10
CA THR A 227 3.92 -9.79 2.94
C THR A 227 2.61 -9.12 2.55
N GLY A 228 2.64 -7.84 2.22
CA GLY A 228 1.45 -7.11 1.80
C GLY A 228 0.97 -7.50 0.40
N ARG A 229 -0.34 -7.44 0.20
CA ARG A 229 -1.04 -7.72 -1.07
C ARG A 229 -1.60 -6.44 -1.67
N GLY A 230 -1.80 -6.43 -3.00
CA GLY A 230 -2.40 -5.30 -3.71
C GLY A 230 -1.65 -3.99 -3.44
N GLY A 231 -2.33 -2.97 -2.94
CA GLY A 231 -1.75 -1.68 -2.59
C GLY A 231 -0.76 -1.71 -1.41
N TYR A 232 -0.72 -2.81 -0.64
CA TYR A 232 0.31 -3.07 0.38
C TYR A 232 1.50 -3.86 -0.17
N SER A 233 1.55 -4.14 -1.47
CA SER A 233 2.69 -4.80 -2.11
C SER A 233 3.99 -4.04 -1.82
N GLY A 234 5.03 -4.77 -1.38
CA GLY A 234 6.31 -4.18 -0.96
C GLY A 234 6.37 -3.75 0.51
N TYR A 235 5.33 -4.00 1.30
CA TYR A 235 5.38 -3.94 2.76
C TYR A 235 5.57 -5.34 3.35
N PHE A 236 6.36 -5.41 4.43
CA PHE A 236 6.73 -6.63 5.13
C PHE A 236 6.52 -6.46 6.62
N VAL A 237 5.96 -7.49 7.27
CA VAL A 237 5.78 -7.53 8.72
C VAL A 237 6.72 -8.56 9.30
N TYR A 238 7.68 -8.13 10.11
CA TYR A 238 8.56 -9.01 10.87
C TYR A 238 8.07 -9.06 12.31
N GLY A 239 7.51 -10.21 12.71
CA GLY A 239 7.00 -10.40 14.05
C GLY A 239 8.00 -11.11 14.95
N PHE A 240 8.05 -10.65 16.19
CA PHE A 240 8.71 -11.30 17.32
C PHE A 240 7.59 -11.63 18.31
N THR A 241 6.84 -12.70 18.01
CA THR A 241 5.55 -12.97 18.64
C THR A 241 5.65 -13.11 20.16
N GLY A 242 6.72 -13.75 20.67
CA GLY A 242 6.98 -13.87 22.10
C GLY A 242 7.23 -12.56 22.84
N ARG A 243 7.45 -11.45 22.13
CA ARG A 243 7.62 -10.09 22.70
C ARG A 243 6.49 -9.14 22.34
N ASN A 244 5.48 -9.60 21.60
CA ASN A 244 4.40 -8.78 21.07
C ASN A 244 4.91 -7.57 20.26
N LEU A 245 5.90 -7.78 19.38
CA LEU A 245 6.48 -6.72 18.54
C LEU A 245 6.38 -7.09 17.06
N TYR A 246 5.77 -6.21 16.28
CA TYR A 246 5.58 -6.39 14.84
C TYR A 246 6.13 -5.19 14.08
N PHE A 247 7.20 -5.41 13.30
CA PHE A 247 7.91 -4.39 12.54
C PHE A 247 7.38 -4.35 11.11
N LEU A 248 6.73 -3.27 10.73
CA LEU A 248 6.29 -3.00 9.37
C LEU A 248 7.36 -2.19 8.65
N GLU A 249 8.05 -2.85 7.73
CA GLU A 249 9.10 -2.27 6.91
C GLU A 249 8.69 -2.26 5.43
N SER A 250 9.10 -1.23 4.71
CA SER A 250 8.71 -1.02 3.32
C SER A 250 9.91 -0.96 2.39
N VAL A 251 9.76 -1.48 1.17
CA VAL A 251 10.74 -1.32 0.09
C VAL A 251 10.81 0.13 -0.45
N HIS A 252 9.93 1.03 0.00
CA HIS A 252 9.98 2.44 -0.41
C HIS A 252 10.90 3.25 0.51
N LEU A 253 11.87 3.95 -0.08
CA LEU A 253 12.93 4.67 0.67
C LEU A 253 12.43 5.87 1.50
N ASN A 254 11.31 6.49 1.11
CA ASN A 254 10.73 7.66 1.81
C ASN A 254 9.72 7.27 2.91
N ASN A 255 9.60 5.98 3.24
CA ASN A 255 8.76 5.52 4.34
C ASN A 255 9.53 5.51 5.68
N ALA A 256 8.87 5.03 6.73
CA ALA A 256 9.44 4.80 8.05
C ALA A 256 9.15 3.34 8.45
N THR A 257 9.92 2.80 9.40
CA THR A 257 9.54 1.55 10.06
C THR A 257 8.47 1.86 11.11
N TYR A 258 7.35 1.16 11.06
CA TYR A 258 6.34 1.22 12.12
C TYR A 258 6.46 -0.03 12.99
N ILE A 259 6.31 0.12 14.30
CA ILE A 259 6.28 -0.99 15.24
C ILE A 259 4.95 -0.93 15.98
N PHE A 260 4.23 -2.05 15.93
CA PHE A 260 2.95 -2.26 16.61
C PHE A 260 3.03 -3.46 17.55
N GLY A 261 2.03 -3.56 18.44
CA GLY A 261 1.75 -4.74 19.26
C GLY A 261 0.86 -5.75 18.55
N SER A 262 0.04 -6.44 19.33
CA SER A 262 -0.88 -7.50 18.86
C SER A 262 -1.88 -7.01 17.82
N ASP A 263 -2.21 -5.72 17.87
CA ASP A 263 -3.19 -5.08 16.99
C ASP A 263 -2.56 -4.65 15.65
N TRP A 264 -1.38 -5.16 15.30
CA TRP A 264 -0.69 -4.80 14.06
C TRP A 264 -1.58 -4.97 12.83
N GLU A 265 -2.42 -6.02 12.79
CA GLU A 265 -3.25 -6.31 11.63
C GLU A 265 -4.28 -5.20 11.40
N SER A 266 -5.00 -4.79 12.45
CA SER A 266 -5.98 -3.70 12.35
C SER A 266 -5.31 -2.34 12.15
N LEU A 267 -4.24 -2.05 12.88
CA LEU A 267 -3.51 -0.78 12.78
C LEU A 267 -2.83 -0.60 11.43
N SER A 268 -2.41 -1.70 10.80
CA SER A 268 -1.79 -1.67 9.47
C SER A 268 -2.74 -1.27 8.34
N LEU A 269 -4.05 -1.33 8.58
CA LEU A 269 -5.08 -0.90 7.63
C LEU A 269 -5.37 0.60 7.69
N LEU A 270 -4.90 1.27 8.75
CA LEU A 270 -5.09 2.70 8.93
C LEU A 270 -4.17 3.50 8.01
N THR A 271 -4.64 4.67 7.56
CA THR A 271 -3.79 5.61 6.84
C THR A 271 -2.68 6.13 7.75
N LYS A 272 -1.57 6.59 7.16
CA LYS A 272 -0.46 7.21 7.92
C LYS A 272 -0.95 8.33 8.83
N GLU A 273 -1.90 9.14 8.35
CA GLU A 273 -2.49 10.24 9.11
C GLU A 273 -3.31 9.73 10.30
N GLN A 274 -4.09 8.67 10.10
CA GLN A 274 -4.84 8.03 11.19
C GLN A 274 -3.90 7.41 12.23
N ILE A 275 -2.80 6.78 11.82
CA ILE A 275 -1.82 6.22 12.76
C ILE A 275 -1.18 7.35 13.58
N ILE A 276 -0.72 8.42 12.92
CA ILE A 276 0.03 9.50 13.56
C ILE A 276 -0.88 10.36 14.46
N ASN A 277 -2.11 10.65 14.05
CA ASN A 277 -3.02 11.56 14.76
C ASN A 277 -4.13 10.84 15.55
N GLY A 278 -4.28 9.52 15.42
CA GLY A 278 -5.39 8.76 16.01
C GLY A 278 -5.16 8.27 17.44
N GLY A 279 -4.01 8.59 18.05
CA GLY A 279 -3.72 8.23 19.44
C GLY A 279 -3.44 6.74 19.68
N TYR A 280 -3.22 5.96 18.63
CA TYR A 280 -2.87 4.54 18.73
C TYR A 280 -1.45 4.34 19.25
N GLU A 281 -1.23 3.32 20.08
CA GLU A 281 0.12 2.96 20.53
C GLU A 281 0.94 2.42 19.35
N HIS A 282 1.97 3.18 18.97
CA HIS A 282 2.87 2.79 17.91
C HIS A 282 4.24 3.46 18.07
N SER A 283 5.27 2.86 17.50
CA SER A 283 6.57 3.50 17.34
C SER A 283 6.87 3.74 15.87
N ARG A 284 7.12 5.00 15.50
CA ARG A 284 7.51 5.40 14.14
C ARG A 284 9.01 5.71 14.10
N ILE A 285 9.78 4.89 13.40
CA ILE A 285 11.24 5.02 13.31
C ILE A 285 11.64 5.49 11.91
N ILE A 286 12.11 6.74 11.83
CA ILE A 286 12.69 7.29 10.60
C ILE A 286 14.02 6.59 10.29
N HIS A 287 14.25 6.28 9.00
CA HIS A 287 15.50 5.71 8.48
C HIS A 287 16.64 6.72 8.45
N ASP A 288 17.01 7.23 9.62
CA ASP A 288 18.18 8.10 9.84
C ASP A 288 19.43 7.29 10.24
N LYS A 289 20.54 7.98 10.49
CA LYS A 289 21.80 7.35 10.95
C LYS A 289 21.68 6.55 12.25
N ASN A 290 20.67 6.82 13.07
CA ASN A 290 20.42 6.17 14.35
C ASN A 290 19.42 5.01 14.24
N TRP A 291 18.84 4.78 13.05
CA TRP A 291 17.80 3.77 12.84
C TRP A 291 18.20 2.38 13.35
N VAL A 292 19.41 1.91 13.01
CA VAL A 292 19.92 0.60 13.46
C VAL A 292 19.96 0.51 14.99
N GLY A 293 20.39 1.58 15.65
CA GLY A 293 20.44 1.65 17.12
C GLY A 293 19.04 1.60 17.73
N LYS A 294 18.07 2.29 17.14
CA LYS A 294 16.66 2.27 17.58
C LYS A 294 16.06 0.87 17.43
N ILE A 295 16.20 0.22 16.27
CA ILE A 295 15.73 -1.15 16.03
C ILE A 295 16.32 -2.12 17.06
N ARG A 296 17.63 -2.04 17.28
CA ARG A 296 18.33 -2.84 18.30
C ARG A 296 17.78 -2.60 19.70
N GLY A 297 17.42 -1.37 20.05
CA GLY A 297 16.82 -1.04 21.35
C GLY A 297 15.54 -1.81 21.61
N PHE A 298 14.64 -1.89 20.63
CA PHE A 298 13.41 -2.68 20.73
C PHE A 298 13.66 -4.19 20.86
N LEU A 299 14.74 -4.71 20.25
CA LEU A 299 15.02 -6.14 20.18
C LEU A 299 16.02 -6.65 21.23
N ARG A 300 16.63 -5.75 22.02
CA ARG A 300 17.49 -6.11 23.16
C ARG A 300 16.83 -5.90 24.52
N GLY A 301 15.68 -5.24 24.56
CA GLY A 301 14.80 -5.19 25.73
C GLY A 301 14.11 -6.50 26.01
#